data_AF-A0A497EBT6-F1
#
_entry.id   AF-A0A497EBT6-F1
#
_cell.length_a   1.000
_cell.length_b   1.000
_cell.length_c   1.000
_cell.angle_alpha   90.00
_cell.angle_beta   90.00
_cell.angle_gamma   90.00
#
_symmetry.space_group_name_H-M   'P 1'
#
loop_
_entity.id
_entity.type
_entity.pdbx_description
1 polymer ?
#
loop_
_entity_poly.entity_id
_entity_poly.type
_entity_poly.pdbx_seq_one_letter_code
_entity_poly.pdbx_strand_id
1 'polypeptide(L)'
;LSAELGDTYITIGGTFGTGSYPPDLPPGERVFEPVSEDVMDGALALVGAPLFLLDLGGVDQNPTARRWLHQEREWKAQDSNALLVPIESFDLVYFVEEISRSQPSPLALARLQSLGQQH
;
A
#
# COMPACT_ATOMS: atom_id res chain seq x y z
N LEU A 1 -10.16 -16.03 6.28
CA LEU A 1 -8.79 -16.26 6.76
C LEU A 1 -8.64 -15.90 8.23
N SER A 2 -8.75 -14.62 8.63
CA SER A 2 -8.68 -14.23 10.06
C SER A 2 -9.67 -15.02 10.95
N ALA A 3 -10.93 -15.16 10.52
CA ALA A 3 -11.94 -15.95 11.25
C ALA A 3 -11.61 -17.45 11.40
N GLU A 4 -10.79 -18.01 10.51
CA GLU A 4 -10.46 -19.45 10.51
C GLU A 4 -9.12 -19.74 11.19
N LEU A 5 -8.16 -18.82 11.07
CA LEU A 5 -6.77 -18.99 11.50
C LEU A 5 -6.46 -18.23 12.80
N GLY A 6 -7.33 -17.30 13.22
CA GLY A 6 -7.17 -16.50 14.43
C GLY A 6 -5.80 -15.83 14.50
N ASP A 7 -5.19 -15.88 15.68
CA ASP A 7 -3.89 -15.25 15.99
C ASP A 7 -2.69 -15.82 15.21
N THR A 8 -2.88 -16.94 14.49
CA THR A 8 -1.82 -17.48 13.60
C THR A 8 -1.75 -16.73 12.27
N TYR A 9 -2.79 -15.95 11.94
CA TYR A 9 -2.86 -15.17 10.72
C TYR A 9 -2.44 -13.72 10.99
N ILE A 10 -1.33 -13.32 10.34
CA ILE A 10 -0.82 -11.96 10.39
C ILE A 10 -1.14 -11.28 9.05
N THR A 11 -1.69 -10.08 9.16
CA THR A 11 -2.05 -9.20 8.05
C THR A 11 -0.98 -8.13 7.87
N ILE A 12 -0.46 -8.01 6.65
CA ILE A 12 0.57 -7.03 6.31
C ILE A 12 0.02 -6.14 5.20
N GLY A 13 -0.14 -4.85 5.50
CA GLY A 13 -0.50 -3.81 4.56
C GLY A 13 0.73 -3.24 3.85
N GLY A 14 0.55 -2.85 2.59
CA GLY A 14 1.55 -2.14 1.81
C GLY A 14 1.04 -0.76 1.41
N THR A 15 1.89 0.25 1.54
CA THR A 15 1.60 1.64 1.20
C THR A 15 2.85 2.33 0.65
N PHE A 16 2.65 3.34 -0.19
CA PHE A 16 3.70 3.95 -0.98
C PHE A 16 3.58 5.48 -0.93
N GLY A 17 4.70 6.19 -0.80
CA GLY A 17 4.70 7.65 -0.81
C GLY A 17 4.47 8.21 -2.21
N THR A 18 5.38 7.90 -3.13
CA THR A 18 5.38 8.39 -4.50
C THR A 18 5.88 7.34 -5.48
N GLY A 19 5.76 7.63 -6.78
CA GLY A 19 6.40 6.83 -7.81
C GLY A 19 5.45 6.44 -8.92
N SER A 20 5.82 5.43 -9.71
CA SER A 20 5.03 4.97 -10.86
C SER A 20 4.66 3.50 -10.74
N TYR A 21 3.46 3.15 -11.18
CA TYR A 21 2.99 1.76 -11.24
C TYR A 21 2.48 1.40 -12.64
N PRO A 22 2.37 0.09 -12.96
CA PRO A 22 1.95 -0.34 -14.29
C PRO A 22 0.55 0.19 -14.63
N PRO A 23 0.31 0.67 -15.86
CA PRO A 23 -1.04 0.99 -16.28
C PRO A 23 -1.84 -0.30 -16.50
N ASP A 24 -3.00 -0.42 -15.88
CA ASP A 24 -4.07 -1.20 -16.49
C ASP A 24 -4.59 -0.41 -17.70
N LEU A 25 -4.85 -1.10 -18.81
CA LEU A 25 -5.40 -0.53 -20.04
C LEU A 25 -6.51 0.50 -19.73
N PRO A 26 -6.50 1.71 -20.35
CA PRO A 26 -5.68 2.17 -21.48
C PRO A 26 -4.29 2.72 -21.09
N PRO A 27 -3.38 2.90 -22.07
CA PRO A 27 -2.04 3.45 -21.83
C PRO A 27 -2.09 4.86 -21.22
N GLY A 28 -1.37 5.05 -20.12
CA GLY A 28 -1.14 6.33 -19.45
C GLY A 28 -0.12 6.12 -18.34
N GLU A 29 0.68 7.14 -18.02
CA GLU A 29 1.56 7.06 -16.85
C GLU A 29 0.69 7.14 -15.59
N ARG A 30 0.71 6.08 -14.78
CA ARG A 30 0.05 6.08 -13.47
C ARG A 30 1.08 6.32 -12.39
N VAL A 31 0.78 7.28 -11.52
CA VAL A 31 1.68 7.73 -10.47
C VAL A 31 1.00 7.74 -9.11
N PHE A 32 1.76 7.40 -8.08
CA PHE A 32 1.44 7.80 -6.73
C PHE A 32 1.89 9.24 -6.56
N GLU A 33 0.92 10.15 -6.54
CA GLU A 33 1.15 11.53 -6.13
C GLU A 33 1.26 11.62 -4.60
N PRO A 34 2.09 12.54 -4.07
CA PRO A 34 2.10 12.86 -2.65
C PRO A 34 0.70 13.21 -2.15
N VAL A 35 0.35 12.72 -0.97
CA VAL A 35 -0.93 13.00 -0.31
C VAL A 35 -0.72 13.69 1.03
N SER A 36 -1.78 14.29 1.59
CA SER A 36 -1.70 14.98 2.88
C SER A 36 -1.47 14.01 4.04
N GLU A 37 -1.01 14.55 5.17
CA GLU A 37 -0.81 13.80 6.42
C GLU A 37 -2.12 13.27 7.06
N ASP A 38 -3.27 13.68 6.53
CA ASP A 38 -4.58 13.13 6.94
C ASP A 38 -4.83 11.73 6.35
N VAL A 39 -4.11 11.37 5.28
CA VAL A 39 -4.14 10.07 4.61
C VAL A 39 -3.00 9.20 5.15
N MET A 40 -3.20 7.89 5.28
CA MET A 40 -2.19 6.99 5.82
C MET A 40 -0.84 7.08 5.10
N ASP A 41 -0.86 7.05 3.77
CA ASP A 41 0.35 7.11 2.94
C ASP A 41 1.14 8.40 3.19
N GLY A 42 0.44 9.52 3.36
CA GLY A 42 1.05 10.84 3.62
C GLY A 42 1.59 10.97 5.04
N ALA A 43 0.85 10.47 6.03
CA ALA A 43 1.33 10.43 7.42
C ALA A 43 2.62 9.61 7.55
N LEU A 44 2.70 8.47 6.87
CA LEU A 44 3.88 7.61 6.87
C LEU A 44 5.06 8.21 6.10
N ALA A 45 4.80 8.98 5.05
CA ALA A 45 5.85 9.70 4.33
C ALA A 45 6.58 10.73 5.21
N LEU A 46 5.91 11.29 6.23
CA LEU A 46 6.52 12.26 7.16
C LEU A 46 7.55 11.64 8.12
N VAL A 47 7.62 10.32 8.22
CA VAL A 47 8.65 9.64 9.03
C VAL A 47 10.06 9.95 8.52
N GLY A 48 10.21 10.27 7.23
CA GLY A 48 11.49 10.64 6.62
C GLY A 48 12.45 9.47 6.45
N ALA A 49 11.92 8.24 6.43
CA ALA A 49 12.68 7.02 6.16
C ALA A 49 12.22 6.38 4.83
N PRO A 50 13.16 5.98 3.94
CA PRO A 50 12.81 5.54 2.59
C PRO A 50 12.09 4.19 2.56
N LEU A 51 12.32 3.35 3.57
CA LEU A 51 11.72 2.03 3.74
C LEU A 51 11.65 1.71 5.23
N PHE A 52 10.47 1.33 5.70
CA PHE A 52 10.32 0.82 7.06
C PHE A 52 9.13 -0.12 7.18
N LEU A 53 9.12 -0.87 8.29
CA LEU A 53 8.02 -1.70 8.72
C LEU A 53 7.49 -1.13 10.05
N LEU A 54 6.20 -0.85 10.10
CA LEU A 54 5.51 -0.40 11.28
C LEU A 54 4.71 -1.55 11.88
N ASP A 55 4.94 -1.83 13.15
CA ASP A 55 4.10 -2.72 13.97
C ASP A 55 2.96 -1.91 14.58
N LEU A 56 1.73 -2.15 14.14
CA LEU A 56 0.54 -1.43 14.61
C LEU A 56 0.10 -1.88 16.01
N GLY A 57 0.43 -3.11 16.42
CA GLY A 57 0.19 -3.61 17.77
C GLY A 57 1.14 -3.00 18.80
N GLY A 58 2.33 -2.57 18.39
CA GLY A 58 3.34 -1.95 19.25
C GLY A 58 3.09 -0.46 19.60
N VAL A 59 2.06 0.17 19.04
CA VAL A 59 1.87 1.65 19.10
C VAL A 59 1.27 2.12 20.43
N ASP A 60 0.98 1.21 21.36
CA ASP A 60 0.38 1.49 22.66
C ASP A 60 1.16 2.48 23.54
N GLN A 61 2.46 2.64 23.28
CA GLN A 61 3.30 3.58 24.01
C GLN A 61 3.08 5.05 23.59
N ASN A 62 2.38 5.31 22.49
CA ASN A 62 2.06 6.64 22.00
C ASN A 62 0.53 6.84 21.89
N PRO A 63 -0.11 7.50 22.87
CA PRO A 63 -1.57 7.64 22.90
C PRO A 63 -2.12 8.47 21.74
N THR A 64 -1.32 9.39 21.18
CA THR A 64 -1.70 10.18 20.00
C THR A 64 -1.74 9.30 18.76
N ALA A 65 -0.67 8.54 18.50
CA ALA A 65 -0.61 7.63 17.38
C ALA A 65 -1.66 6.51 17.49
N ARG A 66 -1.84 5.96 18.69
CA ARG A 66 -2.91 4.99 18.97
C ARG A 66 -4.29 5.56 18.62
N ARG A 67 -4.64 6.76 19.12
CA ARG A 67 -5.93 7.39 18.80
C ARG A 67 -6.10 7.61 17.30
N TRP A 68 -5.03 8.03 16.63
CA TRP A 68 -5.03 8.26 15.20
C TRP A 68 -5.30 6.97 14.41
N LEU A 69 -4.69 5.84 14.81
CA LEU A 69 -4.85 4.52 14.18
C LEU A 69 -6.19 3.83 14.47
N HIS A 70 -6.93 4.25 15.50
CA HIS A 70 -8.28 3.77 15.82
C HIS A 70 -9.41 4.54 15.13
N GLN A 71 -9.08 5.45 14.23
CA GLN A 71 -10.06 6.20 13.45
C GLN A 71 -10.00 5.78 11.99
N GLU A 72 -11.10 5.99 11.29
CA GLU A 72 -11.13 5.81 9.85
C GLU A 72 -10.12 6.73 9.18
N ARG A 73 -9.33 6.16 8.28
CA ARG A 73 -8.34 6.84 7.47
C ARG A 73 -8.49 6.44 6.04
N GLU A 74 -8.33 7.44 5.18
CA GLU A 74 -8.15 7.17 3.77
C GLU A 74 -6.80 6.48 3.56
N TRP A 75 -6.80 5.49 2.68
CA TRP A 75 -5.66 4.69 2.30
C TRP A 75 -5.63 4.58 0.78
N LYS A 76 -4.56 5.05 0.16
CA LYS A 76 -4.43 5.05 -1.30
C LYS A 76 -3.88 3.71 -1.77
N ALA A 77 -4.60 3.08 -2.69
CA ALA A 77 -4.22 1.84 -3.33
C ALA A 77 -4.35 2.00 -4.85
N GLN A 78 -3.23 2.35 -5.50
CA GLN A 78 -3.16 2.61 -6.95
C GLN A 78 -4.25 3.62 -7.37
N ASP A 79 -5.25 3.19 -8.16
CA ASP A 79 -6.36 4.01 -8.65
C ASP A 79 -7.60 4.00 -7.74
N SER A 80 -7.46 3.50 -6.52
CA SER A 80 -8.54 3.40 -5.56
C SER A 80 -8.14 4.00 -4.21
N ASN A 81 -9.13 4.51 -3.50
CA ASN A 81 -8.98 4.92 -2.11
C ASN A 81 -9.89 4.04 -1.27
N ALA A 82 -9.35 3.49 -0.19
CA ALA A 82 -10.10 2.75 0.81
C ALA A 82 -10.25 3.61 2.06
N LEU A 83 -11.42 3.58 2.69
CA LEU A 83 -11.62 4.12 4.03
C LEU A 83 -11.61 2.94 5.00
N LEU A 84 -10.64 2.92 5.92
CA LEU A 84 -10.47 1.81 6.85
C LEU A 84 -9.93 2.28 8.20
N VAL A 85 -10.09 1.48 9.25
CA VAL A 85 -9.43 1.68 10.54
C VAL A 85 -8.12 0.89 10.53
N PRO A 86 -6.93 1.55 10.49
CA PRO A 86 -5.66 0.86 10.25
C PRO A 86 -5.39 -0.31 11.18
N ILE A 87 -5.57 -0.12 12.49
CA ILE A 87 -5.28 -1.14 13.51
C ILE A 87 -6.27 -2.32 13.51
N GLU A 88 -7.43 -2.16 12.88
CA GLU A 88 -8.40 -3.25 12.70
C GLU A 88 -8.19 -3.99 11.37
N SER A 89 -7.42 -3.40 10.46
CA SER A 89 -7.22 -3.91 9.09
C SER A 89 -5.89 -4.64 8.92
N PHE A 90 -4.85 -4.22 9.65
CA PHE A 90 -3.50 -4.74 9.53
C PHE A 90 -2.81 -4.90 10.89
N ASP A 91 -1.95 -5.90 11.01
CA ASP A 91 -1.03 -6.06 12.15
C ASP A 91 0.26 -5.27 11.89
N LEU A 92 0.75 -5.34 10.65
CA LEU A 92 1.98 -4.68 10.20
C LEU A 92 1.72 -3.87 8.94
N VAL A 93 2.48 -2.80 8.76
CA VAL A 93 2.45 -1.98 7.54
C VAL A 93 3.86 -1.76 7.06
N TYR A 94 4.18 -2.16 5.83
CA TYR A 94 5.41 -1.72 5.20
C TYR A 94 5.14 -0.47 4.35
N PHE A 95 6.06 0.49 4.44
CA PHE A 95 6.03 1.71 3.66
C PHE A 95 7.27 1.79 2.78
N VAL A 96 7.07 2.20 1.53
CA VAL A 96 8.17 2.54 0.60
C VAL A 96 7.96 3.96 0.10
N GLU A 97 8.95 4.82 0.30
CA GLU A 97 8.84 6.24 -0.05
C GLU A 97 8.68 6.47 -1.56
N GLU A 98 9.46 5.75 -2.37
CA GLU A 98 9.44 5.87 -3.82
C GLU A 98 9.42 4.48 -4.47
N ILE A 99 8.45 4.23 -5.35
CA ILE A 99 8.37 3.02 -6.14
C ILE A 99 8.58 3.28 -7.64
N SER A 100 9.05 2.25 -8.33
CA SER A 100 9.13 2.26 -9.79
C SER A 100 8.28 1.13 -10.38
N ARG A 101 8.02 1.23 -11.69
CA ARG A 101 7.19 0.25 -12.40
C ARG A 101 7.85 -1.13 -12.32
N SER A 102 7.05 -2.14 -12.02
CA SER A 102 7.52 -3.52 -12.05
C SER A 102 8.01 -3.87 -13.46
N GLN A 103 9.19 -4.47 -13.55
CA GLN A 103 9.68 -5.03 -14.80
C GLN A 103 8.92 -6.33 -15.10
N PRO A 104 8.27 -6.45 -16.27
CA PRO A 104 7.53 -7.66 -16.62
C PRO A 104 8.51 -8.84 -16.71
N SER A 105 8.11 -9.98 -16.15
CA SER A 105 8.90 -11.20 -16.28
C SER A 105 8.93 -11.68 -17.74
N PRO A 106 9.93 -12.49 -18.15
CA PRO A 106 9.93 -13.09 -19.49
C PRO A 106 8.63 -13.83 -19.83
N LEU A 107 8.00 -14.48 -18.83
CA LEU A 107 6.71 -15.16 -19.00
C LEU A 107 5.56 -14.17 -19.24
N ALA A 108 5.52 -13.06 -18.51
CA ALA A 108 4.51 -12.02 -18.70
C ALA A 108 4.64 -11.37 -20.10
N LEU A 109 5.88 -11.11 -20.54
CA LEU A 109 6.17 -10.61 -21.87
C LEU A 109 5.69 -11.57 -22.98
N ALA A 110 5.98 -12.86 -22.84
CA ALA A 110 5.54 -13.87 -23.81
C ALA A 110 4.01 -13.93 -23.93
N ARG A 111 3.28 -13.82 -22.81
CA ARG A 111 1.80 -13.79 -22.81
C ARG A 111 1.23 -12.53 -23.47
N LEU A 112 1.83 -11.37 -23.22
CA LEU A 112 1.46 -10.11 -23.89
C LEU A 112 1.63 -10.20 -25.41
N GLN A 113 2.75 -10.75 -25.86
CA GLN A 113 3.02 -10.95 -27.29
C GLN A 113 2.01 -11.91 -27.95
N SER A 114 1.62 -12.99 -27.26
CA SER A 114 0.62 -13.92 -27.80
C SER A 114 -0.79 -13.31 -27.91
N LEU A 115 -1.17 -12.44 -26.97
CA LEU A 115 -2.47 -11.75 -27.01
C LEU A 115 -2.55 -10.72 -28.15
N GLY A 116 -1.44 -10.04 -28.45
CA GLY A 116 -1.36 -9.08 -29.56
C GLY A 116 -1.36 -9.70 -30.95
N GLN A 117 -1.16 -11.01 -31.09
CA GLN A 117 -1.20 -11.73 -32.39
C GLN A 117 -2.59 -12.30 -32.73
N GLN A 118 -3.56 -12.21 -31.81
CA GLN A 118 -4.93 -12.70 -32.01
C GLN A 118 -5.90 -11.60 -32.50
N HIS A 119 -5.40 -10.40 -32.79
CA HIS A 119 -6.13 -9.25 -33.34
C HIS A 119 -5.45 -8.75 -34.61
#